data_AF-A0A433RAQ5-F1
#
_entry.id   AF-A0A433RAQ5-F1
#
_cell.length_a   1.000
_cell.length_b   1.000
_cell.length_c   1.000
_cell.angle_alpha   90.00
_cell.angle_beta   90.00
_cell.angle_gamma   90.00
#
_symmetry.space_group_name_H-M   'P 1'
#
loop_
_entity.id
_entity.type
_entity.pdbx_description
1 polymer ?
#
loop_
_entity_poly.entity_id
_entity_poly.type
_entity_poly.pdbx_seq_one_letter_code
_entity_poly.pdbx_strand_id
1 'polypeptide(L)'
;MPRIHRRLSFHEYSPPNPYTARIIGVSVADPSQLIDIAKSKYTEEGYSRLVYSVSKSQLRTYSDEFFVSFIETVPVETRGFSNVCPEAALPCEQPVRCLVFDAFQSPLYVAQEFKYVKETNFLGGIGVYSISSKFGFGDQSQKSILGKVAQYSLESLNLCLRLMVAIVQPDRSWKLALGQIQVHKYTENNSATVRFALFEPADFISSLIVNKNLNEVQHIPFNTLVTLVGDMSYYK
;
A
#
# COMPACT_ATOMS: atom_id res chain seq x y z
N MET A 1 -8.49 17.16 37.54
CA MET A 1 -8.21 17.74 36.22
C MET A 1 -9.43 17.53 35.33
N PRO A 2 -9.92 18.56 34.61
CA PRO A 2 -11.07 18.41 33.75
C PRO A 2 -10.70 17.43 32.63
N ARG A 3 -11.47 16.34 32.51
CA ARG A 3 -11.40 15.45 31.35
C ARG A 3 -11.88 16.26 30.15
N ILE A 4 -10.94 16.78 29.37
CA ILE A 4 -11.24 17.33 28.05
C ILE A 4 -11.81 16.16 27.25
N HIS A 5 -13.13 16.12 27.09
CA HIS A 5 -13.78 15.27 26.12
C HIS A 5 -13.28 15.72 24.74
N ARG A 6 -12.20 15.10 24.26
CA ARG A 6 -11.84 15.13 22.84
C ARG A 6 -13.08 14.68 22.10
N ARG A 7 -13.66 15.58 21.30
CA ARG A 7 -14.60 15.17 20.25
C ARG A 7 -13.89 14.06 19.47
N LEU A 8 -14.49 12.87 19.42
CA LEU A 8 -14.06 11.76 18.58
C LEU A 8 -14.05 12.24 17.13
N SER A 9 -12.92 12.83 16.71
CA SER A 9 -12.59 12.93 15.30
C SER A 9 -12.33 11.52 14.81
N PHE A 10 -12.69 11.25 13.56
CA PHE A 10 -12.46 10.01 12.82
C PHE A 10 -10.94 9.66 12.64
N HIS A 11 -10.06 10.21 13.48
CA HIS A 11 -8.61 10.40 13.29
C HIS A 11 -7.76 9.76 14.39
N GLU A 12 -8.32 8.96 15.30
CA GLU A 12 -7.45 8.14 16.15
C GLU A 12 -7.00 6.93 15.35
N TYR A 13 -5.70 6.89 15.04
CA TYR A 13 -5.04 5.70 14.51
C TYR A 13 -5.51 4.48 15.30
N SER A 14 -6.16 3.57 14.59
CA SER A 14 -6.56 2.28 15.16
C SER A 14 -5.50 1.27 14.75
N PRO A 15 -4.92 0.53 15.69
CA PRO A 15 -3.98 -0.52 15.35
C PRO A 15 -4.67 -1.57 14.46
N PRO A 16 -3.90 -2.26 13.59
CA PRO A 16 -4.41 -3.30 12.71
C PRO A 16 -5.26 -4.32 13.44
N ASN A 17 -6.37 -4.72 12.84
CA ASN A 17 -7.25 -5.74 13.41
C ASN A 17 -6.91 -7.13 12.82
N PRO A 18 -6.50 -8.12 13.63
CA PRO A 18 -6.18 -9.46 13.12
C PRO A 18 -7.34 -10.14 12.41
N TYR A 19 -8.59 -9.84 12.80
CA TYR A 19 -9.79 -10.47 12.23
C TYR A 19 -10.09 -10.05 10.79
N THR A 20 -9.52 -8.93 10.32
CA THR A 20 -9.64 -8.49 8.92
C THR A 20 -8.42 -8.88 8.08
N ALA A 21 -7.42 -9.47 8.71
CA ALA A 21 -6.16 -9.79 8.07
C ALA A 21 -6.17 -11.15 7.38
N ARG A 22 -5.39 -11.23 6.30
CA ARG A 22 -5.18 -12.45 5.51
C ARG A 22 -3.81 -12.43 4.86
N ILE A 23 -3.31 -13.61 4.52
CA ILE A 23 -1.99 -13.78 3.90
C ILE A 23 -2.17 -14.31 2.48
N ILE A 24 -1.54 -13.63 1.53
CA ILE A 24 -1.53 -14.01 0.12
C ILE A 24 -0.11 -14.42 -0.28
N GLY A 25 0.04 -15.50 -1.03
CA GLY A 25 1.31 -15.88 -1.64
C GLY A 25 1.65 -14.97 -2.81
N VAL A 26 2.89 -14.47 -2.87
CA VAL A 26 3.32 -13.54 -3.91
C VAL A 26 4.51 -14.12 -4.68
N SER A 27 4.35 -14.19 -5.99
CA SER A 27 5.41 -14.52 -6.94
C SER A 27 5.70 -13.34 -7.85
N VAL A 28 6.94 -13.26 -8.33
CA VAL A 28 7.34 -12.26 -9.34
C VAL A 28 6.59 -12.54 -10.64
N ALA A 29 5.97 -11.52 -11.20
CA ALA A 29 5.32 -11.54 -12.49
C ALA A 29 6.29 -11.10 -13.60
N ASP A 30 6.25 -11.79 -14.74
CA ASP A 30 6.97 -11.38 -15.94
C ASP A 30 6.28 -10.16 -16.61
N PRO A 31 6.94 -9.49 -17.58
CA PRO A 31 6.39 -8.30 -18.23
C PRO A 31 4.99 -8.49 -18.86
N SER A 32 4.70 -9.66 -19.46
CA SER A 32 3.38 -9.95 -20.02
C SER A 32 2.31 -10.06 -18.93
N GLN A 33 2.61 -10.79 -17.85
CA GLN A 33 1.72 -10.93 -16.71
C GLN A 33 1.44 -9.58 -16.03
N LEU A 34 2.44 -8.69 -15.95
CA LEU A 34 2.25 -7.36 -15.40
C LEU A 34 1.24 -6.53 -16.20
N ILE A 35 1.30 -6.62 -17.53
CA ILE A 35 0.35 -5.95 -18.42
C ILE A 35 -1.05 -6.55 -18.28
N ASP A 36 -1.15 -7.88 -18.21
CA ASP A 36 -2.43 -8.55 -18.05
C ASP A 36 -3.09 -8.17 -16.73
N ILE A 37 -2.33 -8.17 -15.62
CA ILE A 37 -2.80 -7.67 -14.33
C ILE A 37 -3.27 -6.22 -14.44
N ALA A 38 -2.47 -5.35 -15.07
CA ALA A 38 -2.76 -3.93 -15.18
C ALA A 38 -4.00 -3.61 -16.03
N LYS A 39 -4.34 -4.46 -17.01
CA LYS A 39 -5.56 -4.36 -17.82
C LYS A 39 -6.78 -5.01 -17.17
N SER A 40 -6.54 -5.97 -16.26
CA SER A 40 -7.60 -6.72 -15.61
C SER A 40 -8.31 -5.92 -14.51
N LYS A 41 -9.48 -6.41 -14.12
CA LYS A 41 -10.18 -5.93 -12.93
C LYS A 41 -9.33 -6.15 -11.68
N TYR A 42 -9.44 -5.24 -10.72
CA TYR A 42 -8.68 -5.30 -9.48
C TYR A 42 -8.92 -6.60 -8.73
N THR A 43 -7.82 -7.26 -8.39
CA THR A 43 -7.75 -8.36 -7.43
C THR A 43 -6.57 -8.10 -6.50
N GLU A 44 -6.67 -8.52 -5.24
CA GLU A 44 -5.60 -8.35 -4.26
C GLU A 44 -4.35 -9.14 -4.63
N GLU A 45 -4.54 -10.36 -5.15
CA GLU A 45 -3.46 -11.19 -5.66
C GLU A 45 -2.76 -10.53 -6.85
N GLY A 46 -3.51 -10.07 -7.87
CA GLY A 46 -2.92 -9.38 -9.01
C GLY A 46 -2.18 -8.12 -8.58
N TYR A 47 -2.81 -7.27 -7.77
CA TYR A 47 -2.21 -6.02 -7.31
C TYR A 47 -0.94 -6.26 -6.48
N SER A 48 -0.96 -7.20 -5.54
CA SER A 48 0.22 -7.52 -4.72
C SER A 48 1.37 -8.08 -5.56
N ARG A 49 1.09 -8.97 -6.53
CA ARG A 49 2.09 -9.47 -7.48
C ARG A 49 2.68 -8.37 -8.35
N LEU A 50 1.84 -7.46 -8.87
CA LEU A 50 2.29 -6.31 -9.65
C LEU A 50 3.21 -5.41 -8.83
N VAL A 51 2.76 -4.97 -7.66
CA VAL A 51 3.51 -4.05 -6.79
C VAL A 51 4.83 -4.66 -6.37
N TYR A 52 4.84 -5.92 -5.91
CA TYR A 52 6.07 -6.61 -5.53
C TYR A 52 7.05 -6.68 -6.71
N SER A 53 6.58 -7.07 -7.90
CA SER A 53 7.45 -7.22 -9.08
C SER A 53 8.10 -5.92 -9.53
N VAL A 54 7.37 -4.80 -9.50
CA VAL A 54 7.91 -3.49 -9.91
C VAL A 54 8.78 -2.82 -8.85
N SER A 55 8.62 -3.20 -7.58
CA SER A 55 9.32 -2.54 -6.46
C SER A 55 10.41 -3.37 -5.79
N LYS A 56 10.46 -4.70 -6.03
CA LYS A 56 11.33 -5.63 -5.29
C LYS A 56 12.79 -5.21 -5.19
N SER A 57 13.34 -4.58 -6.23
CA SER A 57 14.75 -4.14 -6.27
C SER A 57 15.04 -2.96 -5.33
N GLN A 58 14.01 -2.24 -4.89
CA GLN A 58 14.12 -1.08 -3.99
C GLN A 58 13.67 -1.40 -2.56
N LEU A 59 13.09 -2.58 -2.32
CA LEU A 59 12.65 -2.98 -0.99
C LEU A 59 13.85 -3.33 -0.10
N ARG A 60 13.77 -2.92 1.16
CA ARG A 60 14.75 -3.20 2.21
C ARG A 60 14.11 -4.00 3.32
N THR A 61 14.88 -4.91 3.91
CA THR A 61 14.43 -5.68 5.06
C THR A 61 14.38 -4.80 6.32
N TYR A 62 13.33 -4.93 7.10
CA TYR A 62 13.23 -4.36 8.45
C TYR A 62 12.50 -5.32 9.39
N SER A 63 12.71 -5.15 10.69
CA SER A 63 12.05 -5.91 11.75
C SER A 63 10.93 -5.08 12.38
N ASP A 64 9.80 -5.71 12.64
CA ASP A 64 8.66 -5.10 13.31
C ASP A 64 7.98 -6.14 14.22
N GLU A 65 8.35 -6.14 15.50
CA GLU A 65 7.91 -7.14 16.49
C GLU A 65 6.38 -7.16 16.67
N PHE A 66 5.75 -5.98 16.55
CA PHE A 66 4.29 -5.90 16.59
C PHE A 66 3.67 -6.71 15.45
N PHE A 67 4.14 -6.51 14.21
CA PHE A 67 3.59 -7.26 13.08
C PHE A 67 4.04 -8.73 13.02
N VAL A 68 5.18 -9.09 13.62
CA VAL A 68 5.55 -10.51 13.79
C VAL A 68 4.47 -11.23 14.62
N SER A 69 4.16 -10.71 15.82
CA SER A 69 3.11 -11.28 16.68
C SER A 69 1.74 -11.27 16.00
N PHE A 70 1.45 -10.24 15.20
CA PHE A 70 0.21 -10.13 14.45
C PHE A 70 0.06 -11.29 13.45
N ILE A 71 1.09 -11.55 12.64
CA ILE A 71 1.07 -12.62 11.62
C ILE A 71 0.88 -13.99 12.24
N GLU A 72 1.49 -14.26 13.40
CA GLU A 72 1.34 -15.53 14.12
C GLU A 72 -0.13 -15.82 14.49
N THR A 73 -0.97 -14.79 14.61
CA THR A 73 -2.40 -14.92 14.92
C THR A 73 -3.31 -14.96 13.68
N VAL A 74 -2.78 -14.71 12.48
CA VAL A 74 -3.56 -14.66 11.24
C VAL A 74 -3.58 -16.04 10.56
N PRO A 75 -4.76 -16.61 10.28
CA PRO A 75 -4.84 -17.90 9.59
C PRO A 75 -4.30 -17.80 8.16
N VAL A 76 -3.43 -18.73 7.78
CA VAL A 76 -2.89 -18.84 6.41
C VAL A 76 -3.99 -19.41 5.51
N GLU A 77 -4.44 -18.66 4.50
CA GLU A 77 -5.28 -19.22 3.45
C GLU A 77 -4.45 -20.19 2.61
N THR A 78 -4.55 -21.50 2.90
CA THR A 78 -4.03 -22.56 2.02
C THR A 78 -4.90 -22.68 0.77
N ARG A 79 -4.78 -21.75 -0.17
CA ARG A 79 -5.21 -21.97 -1.56
C ARG A 79 -3.99 -22.28 -2.42
N GLY A 80 -3.88 -23.54 -2.85
CA GLY A 80 -3.20 -23.85 -4.11
C GLY A 80 -1.73 -24.25 -4.10
N PHE A 81 -1.15 -24.75 -3.00
CA PHE A 81 0.07 -25.59 -3.11
C PHE A 81 -0.31 -27.01 -3.56
N SER A 82 -0.99 -27.15 -4.69
CA SER A 82 -1.17 -28.45 -5.33
C SER A 82 0.03 -28.73 -6.22
N ASN A 83 0.87 -29.66 -5.77
CA ASN A 83 1.84 -30.45 -6.53
C ASN A 83 2.93 -29.67 -7.28
N VAL A 84 4.04 -29.38 -6.60
CA VAL A 84 5.34 -29.20 -7.26
C VAL A 84 6.15 -30.47 -7.02
N CYS A 85 6.36 -31.25 -8.09
CA CYS A 85 7.30 -32.38 -8.14
C CYS A 85 8.69 -31.93 -7.66
N PRO A 86 9.39 -32.72 -6.83
CA PRO A 86 10.72 -32.37 -6.35
C PRO A 86 11.77 -32.87 -7.34
N GLU A 87 11.96 -32.21 -8.49
CA GLU A 87 13.13 -32.48 -9.35
C GLU A 87 13.38 -31.37 -10.38
N ALA A 88 13.92 -30.24 -9.90
CA ALA A 88 14.87 -29.38 -10.61
C ALA A 88 15.30 -28.27 -9.64
N ALA A 89 16.58 -28.27 -9.25
CA ALA A 89 17.18 -27.24 -8.43
C ALA A 89 17.32 -25.93 -9.23
N LEU A 90 16.21 -25.20 -9.39
CA LEU A 90 16.25 -23.76 -9.49
C LEU A 90 16.48 -23.21 -8.07
N PRO A 91 17.22 -22.11 -7.88
CA PRO A 91 17.27 -21.47 -6.58
C PRO A 91 15.84 -21.05 -6.24
N CYS A 92 15.19 -21.83 -5.38
CA CYS A 92 13.83 -21.58 -4.95
C CYS A 92 13.92 -20.32 -4.09
N GLU A 93 13.73 -19.14 -4.72
CA GLU A 93 13.52 -17.90 -3.99
C GLU A 93 12.42 -18.20 -2.97
N GLN A 94 12.75 -18.09 -1.69
CA GLN A 94 11.79 -18.36 -0.63
C GLN A 94 10.52 -17.54 -0.89
N PRO A 95 9.33 -18.16 -0.75
CA PRO A 95 8.09 -17.52 -1.15
C PRO A 95 7.88 -16.25 -0.32
N VAL A 96 7.73 -15.12 -1.02
CA VAL A 96 7.31 -13.87 -0.39
C VAL A 96 5.82 -13.97 -0.10
N ARG A 97 5.46 -13.61 1.12
CA ARG A 97 4.08 -13.55 1.59
C ARG A 97 3.66 -12.09 1.67
N CYS A 98 2.39 -11.81 1.44
CA CYS A 98 1.81 -10.49 1.61
C CYS A 98 0.71 -10.54 2.65
N LEU A 99 0.93 -9.85 3.76
CA LEU A 99 -0.09 -9.59 4.77
C LEU A 99 -0.97 -8.45 4.28
N VAL A 100 -2.27 -8.70 4.19
CA VAL A 100 -3.28 -7.70 3.82
C VAL A 100 -4.24 -7.53 4.99
N PHE A 101 -4.47 -6.29 5.41
CA PHE A 101 -5.41 -5.98 6.51
C PHE A 101 -6.09 -4.63 6.29
N ASP A 102 -7.23 -4.43 6.93
CA ASP A 102 -7.94 -3.15 6.87
C ASP A 102 -7.19 -2.12 7.73
N ALA A 103 -6.66 -1.08 7.08
CA ALA A 103 -5.95 0.02 7.72
C ALA A 103 -6.94 0.98 8.40
N PHE A 104 -7.94 1.42 7.64
CA PHE A 104 -9.06 2.22 8.16
C PHE A 104 -10.28 2.04 7.26
N GLN A 105 -11.46 2.22 7.86
CA GLN A 105 -12.74 2.05 7.18
C GLN A 105 -13.69 3.19 7.47
N SER A 106 -14.53 3.49 6.50
CA SER A 106 -15.65 4.43 6.55
C SER A 106 -16.89 3.72 6.02
N PRO A 107 -18.12 4.19 6.36
CA PRO A 107 -19.33 3.64 5.75
C PRO A 107 -19.30 3.59 4.21
N LEU A 108 -18.50 4.47 3.59
CA LEU A 108 -18.43 4.65 2.14
C LEU A 108 -17.26 3.91 1.47
N TYR A 109 -16.18 3.64 2.19
CA TYR A 109 -14.96 3.05 1.63
C TYR A 109 -14.13 2.30 2.67
N VAL A 110 -13.28 1.39 2.19
CA VAL A 110 -12.29 0.67 3.01
C VAL A 110 -10.91 0.91 2.41
N ALA A 111 -9.94 1.25 3.26
CA ALA A 111 -8.53 1.30 2.91
C ALA A 111 -7.80 0.10 3.53
N GLN A 112 -7.03 -0.61 2.72
CA GLN A 112 -6.27 -1.79 3.12
C GLN A 112 -4.79 -1.52 2.95
N GLU A 113 -3.97 -2.01 3.88
CA GLU A 113 -2.52 -1.98 3.78
C GLU A 113 -1.98 -3.36 3.41
N PHE A 114 -0.91 -3.37 2.63
CA PHE A 114 -0.19 -4.54 2.16
C PHE A 114 1.23 -4.48 2.70
N LYS A 115 1.63 -5.48 3.48
CA LYS A 115 3.01 -5.63 3.96
C LYS A 115 3.61 -6.92 3.45
N TYR A 116 4.74 -6.83 2.76
CA TYR A 116 5.46 -8.00 2.26
C TYR A 116 6.39 -8.56 3.32
N VAL A 117 6.47 -9.88 3.38
CA VAL A 117 7.21 -10.62 4.39
C VAL A 117 8.00 -11.73 3.69
N LYS A 118 9.29 -11.81 4.03
CA LYS A 118 10.17 -12.90 3.67
C LYS A 118 10.70 -13.52 4.96
N GLU A 119 10.38 -14.79 5.18
CA GLU A 119 10.64 -15.47 6.47
C GLU A 119 9.97 -14.72 7.65
N THR A 120 10.78 -14.11 8.52
CA THR A 120 10.38 -13.27 9.66
C THR A 120 10.62 -11.77 9.40
N ASN A 121 11.22 -11.42 8.27
CA ASN A 121 11.59 -10.04 7.94
C ASN A 121 10.54 -9.39 7.05
N PHE A 122 10.22 -8.12 7.33
CA PHE A 122 9.36 -7.31 6.49
C PHE A 122 10.17 -6.66 5.37
N LEU A 123 9.57 -6.54 4.19
CA LEU A 123 10.14 -5.80 3.07
C LEU A 123 9.45 -4.44 2.97
N GLY A 124 10.20 -3.38 3.21
CA GLY A 124 9.73 -2.00 3.27
C GLY A 124 10.47 -1.09 2.29
N GLY A 125 9.97 0.13 2.09
CA GLY A 125 10.52 1.12 1.17
C GLY A 125 9.44 1.83 0.36
N ILE A 126 8.28 1.20 0.21
CA ILE A 126 7.06 1.76 -0.36
C ILE A 126 5.88 1.28 0.47
N GLY A 127 5.02 2.20 0.90
CA GLY A 127 3.77 1.90 1.59
C GLY A 127 2.71 1.53 0.56
N VAL A 128 2.15 0.34 0.67
CA VAL A 128 1.28 -0.23 -0.35
C VAL A 128 -0.14 -0.32 0.19
N TYR A 129 -1.07 0.29 -0.52
CA TYR A 129 -2.45 0.39 -0.08
C TYR A 129 -3.43 0.10 -1.21
N SER A 130 -4.64 -0.30 -0.85
CA SER A 130 -5.79 -0.23 -1.75
C SER A 130 -6.91 0.54 -1.10
N ILE A 131 -7.74 1.20 -1.89
CA ILE A 131 -8.90 1.95 -1.41
C ILE A 131 -10.08 1.53 -2.28
N SER A 132 -11.08 0.91 -1.67
CA SER A 132 -12.27 0.45 -2.37
C SER A 132 -13.49 1.26 -1.96
N SER A 133 -14.21 1.84 -2.93
CA SER A 133 -15.48 2.54 -2.70
C SER A 133 -16.67 1.62 -2.94
N LYS A 134 -17.72 1.75 -2.11
CA LYS A 134 -19.03 1.14 -2.40
C LYS A 134 -19.81 1.89 -3.49
N PHE A 135 -19.59 3.19 -3.62
CA PHE A 135 -20.39 4.10 -4.47
C PHE A 135 -19.58 4.77 -5.59
N GLY A 136 -18.29 4.44 -5.70
CA GLY A 136 -17.35 5.11 -6.59
C GLY A 136 -16.64 6.30 -5.97
N PHE A 137 -15.58 6.75 -6.62
CA PHE A 137 -14.86 7.96 -6.24
C PHE A 137 -14.80 8.93 -7.42
N GLY A 138 -15.46 10.07 -7.28
CA GLY A 138 -15.19 11.23 -8.11
C GLY A 138 -13.86 11.89 -7.76
N ASP A 139 -13.36 12.78 -8.61
CA ASP A 139 -11.99 13.33 -8.52
C ASP A 139 -11.67 13.98 -7.17
N GLN A 140 -12.57 14.80 -6.62
CA GLN A 140 -12.35 15.44 -5.32
C GLN A 140 -12.29 14.41 -4.18
N SER A 141 -13.13 13.38 -4.24
CA SER A 141 -13.14 12.30 -3.26
C SER A 141 -11.84 11.49 -3.31
N GLN A 142 -11.30 11.22 -4.52
CA GLN A 142 -10.01 10.54 -4.68
C GLN A 142 -8.88 11.30 -3.99
N LYS A 143 -8.78 12.62 -4.23
CA LYS A 143 -7.75 13.48 -3.61
C LYS A 143 -7.84 13.49 -2.10
N SER A 144 -9.05 13.67 -1.56
CA SER A 144 -9.27 13.68 -0.11
C SER A 144 -8.87 12.36 0.55
N ILE A 145 -9.26 11.24 -0.06
CA ILE A 145 -9.03 9.91 0.54
C ILE A 145 -7.57 9.47 0.39
N LEU A 146 -6.88 9.82 -0.69
CA LEU A 146 -5.44 9.63 -0.80
C LEU A 146 -4.66 10.45 0.24
N GLY A 147 -5.12 11.67 0.55
CA GLY A 147 -4.59 12.44 1.67
C GLY A 147 -4.73 11.71 3.01
N LYS A 148 -5.86 11.04 3.24
CA LYS A 148 -6.08 10.21 4.45
C LYS A 148 -5.16 9.00 4.50
N VAL A 149 -4.88 8.34 3.37
CA VAL A 149 -3.90 7.24 3.33
C VAL A 149 -2.51 7.74 3.71
N ALA A 150 -2.09 8.89 3.17
CA ALA A 150 -0.79 9.45 3.54
C ALA A 150 -0.71 9.86 5.02
N GLN A 151 -1.79 10.43 5.55
CA GLN A 151 -1.90 10.71 6.98
C GLN A 151 -1.78 9.45 7.82
N TYR A 152 -2.57 8.41 7.50
CA TYR A 152 -2.50 7.12 8.19
C TYR A 152 -1.10 6.50 8.13
N SER A 153 -0.45 6.54 6.95
CA SER A 153 0.90 6.01 6.78
C SER A 153 1.90 6.72 7.70
N LEU A 154 1.77 8.03 7.88
CA LEU A 154 2.63 8.80 8.80
C LEU A 154 2.32 8.54 10.28
N GLU A 155 1.04 8.46 10.64
CA GLU A 155 0.56 8.22 12.01
C GLU A 155 0.82 6.80 12.51
N SER A 156 0.81 5.82 11.60
CA SER A 156 1.18 4.42 11.88
C SER A 156 2.68 4.19 12.05
N LEU A 157 3.49 5.26 12.03
CA LEU A 157 4.95 5.21 12.06
C LEU A 157 5.55 4.34 10.94
N ASN A 158 4.85 4.24 9.80
CA ASN A 158 5.34 3.49 8.66
C ASN A 158 6.61 4.15 8.12
N LEU A 159 7.68 3.36 7.98
CA LEU A 159 8.99 3.80 7.47
C LEU A 159 8.95 4.32 6.02
N CYS A 160 7.86 4.11 5.31
CA CYS A 160 7.77 4.37 3.88
C CYS A 160 7.31 5.80 3.57
N LEU A 161 8.21 6.62 3.01
CA LEU A 161 7.88 7.95 2.48
C LEU A 161 7.42 7.94 1.02
N ARG A 162 7.22 6.76 0.45
CA ARG A 162 6.66 6.55 -0.89
C ARG A 162 5.41 5.72 -0.75
N LEU A 163 4.39 6.02 -1.53
CA LEU A 163 3.12 5.32 -1.52
C LEU A 163 2.83 4.75 -2.91
N MET A 164 2.29 3.54 -2.94
CA MET A 164 1.66 2.95 -4.11
C MET A 164 0.25 2.55 -3.71
N VAL A 165 -0.76 3.14 -4.36
CA VAL A 165 -2.15 3.02 -3.92
C VAL A 165 -3.05 2.63 -5.09
N ALA A 166 -3.76 1.52 -4.98
CA ALA A 166 -4.84 1.18 -5.90
C ALA A 166 -6.14 1.90 -5.49
N ILE A 167 -6.74 2.64 -6.42
CA ILE A 167 -8.06 3.26 -6.24
C ILE A 167 -9.08 2.40 -6.98
N VAL A 168 -9.90 1.65 -6.25
CA VAL A 168 -10.81 0.63 -6.80
C VAL A 168 -12.25 1.15 -6.83
N GLN A 169 -12.83 1.11 -8.02
CA GLN A 169 -14.23 1.46 -8.27
C GLN A 169 -15.16 0.27 -8.01
N PRO A 170 -16.49 0.49 -7.87
CA PRO A 170 -17.46 -0.58 -7.60
C PRO A 170 -17.47 -1.69 -8.66
N ASP A 171 -17.18 -1.36 -9.92
CA ASP A 171 -17.12 -2.30 -11.05
C ASP A 171 -15.79 -3.09 -11.10
N ARG A 172 -14.90 -2.85 -10.13
CA ARG A 172 -13.53 -3.34 -10.00
C ARG A 172 -12.54 -2.77 -11.02
N SER A 173 -12.92 -1.77 -11.81
CA SER A 173 -11.92 -0.94 -12.49
C SER A 173 -11.08 -0.21 -11.46
N TRP A 174 -9.82 0.09 -11.78
CA TRP A 174 -8.92 0.71 -10.82
C TRP A 174 -7.90 1.62 -11.46
N LYS A 175 -7.45 2.60 -10.67
CA LYS A 175 -6.35 3.51 -11.00
C LYS A 175 -5.19 3.29 -10.05
N LEU A 176 -3.99 3.62 -10.52
CA LEU A 176 -2.78 3.55 -9.72
C LEU A 176 -2.37 4.96 -9.31
N ALA A 177 -2.29 5.23 -8.01
CA ALA A 177 -1.73 6.47 -7.48
C ALA A 177 -0.34 6.20 -6.89
N LEU A 178 0.65 6.98 -7.33
CA LEU A 178 1.97 7.02 -6.74
C LEU A 178 2.11 8.28 -5.91
N GLY A 179 2.46 8.12 -4.63
CA GLY A 179 2.65 9.22 -3.69
C GLY A 179 4.10 9.35 -3.26
N GLN A 180 4.59 10.59 -3.15
CA GLN A 180 5.85 10.89 -2.49
C GLN A 180 5.60 11.86 -1.35
N ILE A 181 5.96 11.44 -0.14
CA ILE A 181 5.79 12.20 1.09
C ILE A 181 7.09 12.95 1.37
N GLN A 182 6.97 14.25 1.60
CA GLN A 182 8.03 15.11 2.10
C GLN A 182 7.58 15.67 3.46
N VAL A 183 8.24 15.23 4.52
CA VAL A 183 7.97 15.69 5.88
C VAL A 183 8.72 16.99 6.12
N HIS A 184 8.02 17.99 6.63
CA HIS A 184 8.56 19.29 7.00
C HIS A 184 8.45 19.45 8.51
N LYS A 185 9.61 19.52 9.17
CA LYS A 185 9.71 19.70 10.62
C LYS A 185 9.84 21.17 10.94
N TYR A 186 8.87 21.72 11.64
CA TYR A 186 8.91 23.09 12.16
C TYR A 186 8.71 23.06 13.67
N THR A 187 9.25 24.04 14.38
CA THR A 187 9.23 24.11 15.85
C THR A 187 7.82 24.13 16.44
N GLU A 188 6.83 24.63 15.71
CA GLU A 188 5.46 24.80 16.21
C GLU A 188 4.41 23.95 15.47
N ASN A 189 4.63 23.60 14.20
CA ASN A 189 3.65 22.88 13.37
C ASN A 189 4.33 21.93 12.40
N ASN A 190 4.36 20.64 12.72
CA ASN A 190 4.82 19.62 11.78
C ASN A 190 3.80 19.44 10.65
N SER A 191 4.29 19.34 9.42
CA SER A 191 3.43 19.08 8.25
C SER A 191 4.14 18.17 7.25
N ALA A 192 3.39 17.53 6.37
CA ALA A 192 3.94 16.83 5.22
C ALA A 192 3.27 17.31 3.95
N THR A 193 4.07 17.56 2.92
CA THR A 193 3.55 17.69 1.56
C THR A 193 3.61 16.33 0.90
N VAL A 194 2.49 15.91 0.30
CA VAL A 194 2.43 14.67 -0.45
C VAL A 194 2.11 14.99 -1.90
N ARG A 195 3.00 14.58 -2.79
CA ARG A 195 2.82 14.72 -4.24
C ARG A 195 2.29 13.41 -4.78
N PHE A 196 1.11 13.45 -5.38
CA PHE A 196 0.49 12.30 -6.02
C PHE A 196 0.52 12.44 -7.53
N ALA A 197 0.71 11.31 -8.21
CA ALA A 197 0.49 11.14 -9.64
C ALA A 197 -0.44 9.95 -9.85
N LEU A 198 -1.56 10.18 -10.54
CA LEU A 198 -2.58 9.16 -10.83
C LEU A 198 -2.45 8.71 -12.27
N PHE A 199 -2.39 7.40 -12.45
CA PHE A 199 -2.20 6.72 -13.72
C PHE A 199 -3.32 5.74 -14.00
N GLU A 200 -3.60 5.54 -15.28
CA GLU A 200 -4.19 4.29 -15.74
C GLU A 200 -3.13 3.18 -15.61
N PRO A 201 -3.42 2.05 -14.93
CA PRO A 201 -2.39 1.08 -14.59
C PRO A 201 -1.67 0.50 -15.81
N ALA A 202 -2.42 0.19 -16.88
CA ALA A 202 -1.86 -0.41 -18.09
C ALA A 202 -0.84 0.51 -18.78
N ASP A 203 -1.12 1.81 -18.84
CA ASP A 203 -0.25 2.81 -19.46
C ASP A 203 1.03 2.97 -18.64
N PHE A 204 0.90 3.03 -17.31
CA PHE A 204 2.04 3.09 -16.40
C PHE A 204 2.94 1.86 -16.52
N ILE A 205 2.38 0.64 -16.44
CA ILE A 205 3.18 -0.58 -16.54
C ILE A 205 3.83 -0.72 -17.92
N SER A 206 3.10 -0.40 -19.01
CA SER A 206 3.67 -0.40 -20.35
C SER A 206 4.88 0.52 -20.44
N SER A 207 4.79 1.71 -19.83
CA SER A 207 5.88 2.68 -19.79
C SER A 207 7.12 2.18 -19.04
N LEU A 208 6.93 1.45 -17.93
CA LEU A 208 8.04 0.86 -17.18
C LEU A 208 8.78 -0.19 -18.01
N ILE A 209 8.05 -1.04 -18.73
CA ILE A 209 8.64 -2.10 -19.56
C ILE A 209 9.51 -1.51 -20.68
N VAL A 210 9.10 -0.38 -21.26
CA VAL A 210 9.87 0.32 -22.30
C VAL A 210 10.86 1.36 -21.75
N ASN A 211 11.07 1.41 -20.43
CA ASN A 211 11.97 2.35 -19.73
C ASN A 211 11.72 3.84 -20.06
N LYS A 212 10.45 4.23 -20.22
CA LYS A 212 10.07 5.64 -20.40
C LYS A 212 10.22 6.42 -19.10
N ASN A 213 10.48 7.71 -19.22
CA ASN A 213 10.44 8.60 -18.06
C ASN A 213 9.00 8.80 -17.59
N LEU A 214 8.80 9.00 -16.28
CA LEU A 214 7.47 9.23 -15.69
C LEU A 214 6.73 10.43 -16.33
N ASN A 215 7.47 11.46 -16.71
CA ASN A 215 6.95 12.67 -17.34
C ASN A 215 6.38 12.43 -18.75
N GLU A 216 6.71 11.30 -19.37
CA GLU A 216 6.24 10.91 -20.71
C GLU A 216 4.96 10.07 -20.66
N VAL A 217 4.48 9.73 -19.46
CA VAL A 217 3.28 8.94 -19.23
C VAL A 217 2.14 9.87 -18.88
N GLN A 218 0.98 9.72 -19.53
CA GLN A 218 -0.19 10.53 -19.19
C GLN A 218 -0.63 10.25 -17.75
N HIS A 219 -0.72 11.29 -16.93
CA HIS A 219 -1.11 11.18 -15.54
C HIS A 219 -1.73 12.47 -15.01
N ILE A 220 -2.44 12.36 -13.89
CA ILE A 220 -3.06 13.50 -13.19
C ILE A 220 -2.23 13.79 -11.94
N PRO A 221 -1.41 14.86 -11.93
CA PRO A 221 -0.66 15.26 -10.75
C PRO A 221 -1.54 16.09 -9.79
N PHE A 222 -1.34 15.93 -8.50
CA PHE A 222 -1.83 16.88 -7.50
C PHE A 222 -1.02 16.80 -6.21
N ASN A 223 -1.12 17.87 -5.41
CA ASN A 223 -0.48 17.94 -4.10
C ASN A 223 -1.53 17.97 -3.00
N THR A 224 -1.20 17.38 -1.86
CA THR A 224 -1.98 17.52 -0.63
C THR A 224 -1.05 17.88 0.53
N LEU A 225 -1.58 18.67 1.46
CA LEU A 225 -0.91 19.02 2.71
C LEU A 225 -1.53 18.20 3.83
N VAL A 226 -0.69 17.49 4.58
CA VAL A 226 -1.09 16.71 5.75
C VAL A 226 -0.53 17.40 6.98
N THR A 227 -1.41 17.77 7.90
CA THR A 227 -1.01 18.26 9.22
C THR A 227 -0.63 17.07 10.09
N LEU A 228 0.51 17.14 10.76
CA LEU A 228 1.02 16.05 11.57
C LEU A 228 0.85 16.38 13.04
N VAL A 229 0.28 15.44 13.78
CA VAL A 229 0.10 15.56 15.23
C VAL A 229 1.00 14.53 15.90
N GLY A 230 1.99 14.98 16.68
CA GLY A 230 2.91 14.09 17.40
C GLY A 230 4.38 14.35 17.10
N ASP A 231 5.24 13.53 17.70
CA ASP A 231 6.69 13.59 17.50
C ASP A 231 7.07 13.01 16.13
N MET A 232 7.71 13.83 15.30
CA MET A 232 8.20 13.44 13.97
C MET A 232 9.72 13.20 13.95
N SER A 233 10.36 13.07 15.12
CA SER A 233 11.80 12.80 15.26
C SER A 233 12.27 11.60 14.43
N TYR A 234 11.40 10.59 14.27
CA TYR A 234 11.64 9.38 13.49
C TYR A 234 11.93 9.60 11.99
N TYR A 235 11.31 10.61 11.37
CA TYR A 235 11.41 10.83 9.92
C TYR A 235 12.57 11.77 9.59
N LYS A 236 13.79 11.27 9.40
CA LYS A 236 14.96 12.11 9.10
C LYS A 236 14.95 12.70 7.71
#